data_AF-A0A328E3Z6-F1
#
_entry.id   AF-A0A328E3Z6-F1
#
_cell.length_a   1.000
_cell.length_b   1.000
_cell.length_c   1.000
_cell.angle_alpha   90.00
_cell.angle_beta   90.00
_cell.angle_gamma   90.00
#
_symmetry.space_group_name_H-M   'P 1'
#
loop_
_entity.id
_entity.type
_entity.pdbx_description
1 polymer ?
#
loop_
_entity_poly.entity_id
_entity_poly.type
_entity_poly.pdbx_seq_one_letter_code
_entity_poly.pdbx_strand_id
1 'polypeptide(L)'
;MAEYGLGCAEVADLRELARAKWPGKFDHAAGLKELAREICGLEVAKPEEICRSDWAAAELSGAQVEYACIDAYASFRVGQALILGA
;
A
#
# COMPACT_ATOMS: atom_id res chain seq x y z
N MET A 1 -2.05 20.37 -7.84
CA MET A 1 -2.78 20.01 -9.06
C MET A 1 -2.27 18.66 -9.52
N ALA A 2 -3.14 17.76 -9.99
CA ALA A 2 -2.69 16.48 -10.53
C ALA A 2 -1.84 16.73 -11.78
N GLU A 3 -0.66 16.13 -11.85
CA GLU A 3 0.33 16.32 -12.93
C GLU A 3 -0.27 16.12 -14.33
N TYR A 4 -1.25 15.21 -14.44
CA TYR A 4 -1.90 14.84 -15.69
C TYR A 4 -3.36 15.33 -15.82
N GLY A 5 -3.85 16.17 -14.90
CA GLY A 5 -5.25 16.63 -14.90
C GLY A 5 -6.29 15.54 -14.61
N LEU A 6 -5.85 14.35 -14.19
CA LEU A 6 -6.74 13.24 -13.81
C LEU A 6 -7.27 13.45 -12.39
N GLY A 7 -8.60 13.48 -12.26
CA GLY A 7 -9.30 13.49 -10.98
C GLY A 7 -9.77 12.09 -10.61
N CYS A 8 -9.60 11.71 -9.35
CA CYS A 8 -10.24 10.53 -8.77
C CYS A 8 -11.39 10.99 -7.88
N ALA A 9 -12.61 10.57 -8.20
CA ALA A 9 -13.81 11.01 -7.48
C ALA A 9 -13.79 10.56 -6.01
N GLU A 10 -13.26 9.36 -5.76
CA GLU A 10 -13.23 8.72 -4.44
C GLU A 10 -11.81 8.26 -4.13
N VAL A 11 -11.24 8.73 -3.02
CA VAL A 11 -9.89 8.37 -2.58
C VAL A 11 -9.92 8.07 -1.08
N ALA A 12 -9.23 7.01 -0.70
CA ALA A 12 -9.07 6.61 0.69
C ALA A 12 -7.58 6.37 0.99
N ASP A 13 -7.02 7.16 1.91
CA ASP A 13 -5.70 6.89 2.47
C ASP A 13 -5.82 5.84 3.59
N LEU A 14 -5.25 4.65 3.35
CA LEU A 14 -5.34 3.52 4.30
C LEU A 14 -4.69 3.82 5.64
N ARG A 15 -3.61 4.61 5.67
CA ARG A 15 -2.94 4.99 6.91
C ARG A 15 -3.84 5.92 7.72
N GLU A 16 -4.43 6.93 7.10
CA GLU A 16 -5.32 7.85 7.79
C GLU A 16 -6.59 7.14 8.30
N LEU A 17 -7.16 6.23 7.51
CA LEU A 17 -8.27 5.38 7.95
C LEU A 17 -7.89 4.49 9.14
N ALA A 18 -6.72 3.85 9.11
CA ALA A 18 -6.24 3.03 10.22
C ALA A 18 -6.04 3.86 11.50
N ARG A 19 -5.46 5.06 11.39
CA ARG A 19 -5.25 5.98 12.51
C ARG A 19 -6.57 6.48 13.10
N ALA A 20 -7.56 6.77 12.26
CA ALA A 20 -8.89 7.15 12.70
C ALA A 20 -9.61 6.01 13.43
N LYS A 21 -9.48 4.76 12.93
CA LYS A 21 -10.10 3.57 13.52
C LYS A 21 -9.42 3.14 14.83
N TRP A 22 -8.10 3.32 14.95
CA TRP A 22 -7.32 2.98 16.15
C TRP A 22 -6.39 4.12 16.57
N PRO A 23 -6.92 5.13 17.30
CA PRO A 23 -6.13 6.27 17.75
C PRO A 23 -4.92 5.84 18.59
N GLY A 24 -3.73 6.32 18.21
CA GLY A 24 -2.47 6.07 18.91
C GLY A 24 -1.79 4.73 18.58
N LYS A 25 -2.41 3.83 17.80
CA LYS A 25 -1.79 2.56 17.39
C LYS A 25 -0.82 2.74 16.22
N PHE A 26 -1.20 3.55 15.23
CA PHE A 26 -0.41 3.79 14.02
C PHE A 26 0.13 5.22 14.01
N ASP A 27 1.40 5.38 13.69
CA ASP A 27 2.02 6.70 13.52
C ASP A 27 1.79 7.24 12.09
N HIS A 28 2.33 8.43 11.81
CA HIS A 28 2.23 9.07 10.50
C HIS A 28 3.19 8.47 9.45
N ALA A 29 4.15 7.65 9.89
CA ALA A 29 5.12 6.96 9.04
C ALA A 29 4.70 5.52 8.72
N ALA A 30 3.63 5.01 9.34
CA ALA A 30 3.12 3.66 9.15
C ALA A 30 2.89 3.36 7.66
N GLY A 31 3.75 2.47 7.14
CA GLY A 31 3.75 2.06 5.75
C GLY A 31 2.86 0.84 5.51
N LEU A 32 2.62 0.54 4.24
CA LEU A 32 1.79 -0.59 3.83
C LEU A 32 2.21 -1.93 4.47
N LYS A 33 3.52 -2.17 4.63
CA LYS A 33 4.04 -3.38 5.27
C LYS A 33 3.54 -3.53 6.71
N GLU A 34 3.60 -2.45 7.48
CA GLU A 34 3.13 -2.45 8.87
C GLU A 34 1.61 -2.59 8.95
N LEU A 35 0.88 -1.83 8.13
CA LEU A 35 -0.58 -1.91 8.08
C LEU A 35 -1.07 -3.32 7.72
N ALA A 36 -0.46 -3.94 6.71
CA ALA A 36 -0.82 -5.30 6.28
C ALA A 36 -0.55 -6.34 7.38
N ARG A 37 0.56 -6.21 8.10
CA ARG A 37 0.88 -7.10 9.23
C ARG A 37 -0.09 -6.92 10.40
N GLU A 38 -0.26 -5.68 10.86
CA GLU A 38 -1.03 -5.39 12.08
C GLU A 38 -2.54 -5.57 11.90
N ILE A 39 -3.07 -5.30 10.70
CA ILE A 39 -4.52 -5.34 10.42
C ILE A 39 -4.94 -6.69 9.83
N CYS A 40 -4.10 -7.28 8.97
CA CYS A 40 -4.47 -8.49 8.22
C CYS A 40 -3.62 -9.72 8.56
N GLY A 41 -2.59 -9.59 9.41
CA GLY A 41 -1.64 -10.68 9.68
C GLY A 41 -0.80 -11.08 8.47
N LEU A 42 -0.66 -10.17 7.49
CA LEU A 42 0.05 -10.44 6.23
C LEU A 42 1.47 -9.91 6.29
N GLU A 43 2.46 -10.80 6.15
CA GLU A 43 3.85 -10.41 5.97
C GLU A 43 4.13 -10.04 4.52
N VAL A 44 4.55 -8.80 4.30
CA VAL A 44 4.85 -8.24 2.98
C VAL A 44 6.35 -8.14 2.80
N ALA A 45 6.89 -8.94 1.89
CA ALA A 45 8.29 -8.85 1.50
C ALA A 45 8.52 -7.58 0.68
N LYS A 46 9.43 -6.71 1.16
CA LYS A 46 9.85 -5.51 0.43
C LYS A 46 11.37 -5.49 0.29
N PRO A 47 11.95 -6.33 -0.59
CA PRO A 47 13.39 -6.30 -0.84
C PRO A 47 13.80 -4.92 -1.36
N GLU A 48 14.77 -4.31 -0.67
CA GLU A 48 15.23 -2.94 -1.00
C GLU A 48 15.80 -2.84 -2.42
N GLU A 49 16.39 -3.92 -2.92
CA GLU A 49 16.94 -4.02 -4.27
C GLU A 49 15.86 -3.82 -5.33
N ILE A 50 14.67 -4.38 -5.13
CA ILE A 50 13.55 -4.22 -6.07
C ILE A 50 12.87 -2.87 -5.87
N CYS A 51 12.67 -2.46 -4.63
CA CYS A 51 12.07 -1.15 -4.31
C CYS A 51 12.84 0.01 -4.98
N ARG A 52 14.18 -0.07 -5.01
CA ARG A 52 15.07 0.94 -5.60
C ARG A 52 15.59 0.58 -6.99
N SER A 53 15.02 -0.44 -7.64
CA SER A 53 15.37 -0.80 -9.01
C SER A 53 14.86 0.23 -10.02
N ASP A 54 15.24 0.09 -11.29
CA ASP A 54 14.78 0.99 -12.35
C ASP A 54 13.30 0.73 -12.71
N TRP A 55 12.40 1.44 -12.05
CA TRP A 55 10.96 1.43 -12.33
C TRP A 55 10.57 2.26 -13.56
N ALA A 56 11.51 2.99 -14.15
CA ALA A 56 11.32 3.72 -15.40
C ALA A 56 11.81 2.91 -16.62
N ALA A 57 12.28 1.68 -16.41
CA ALA A 57 12.71 0.79 -17.47
C ALA A 57 11.57 0.55 -18.49
N ALA A 58 11.93 0.42 -19.77
CA ALA A 58 10.97 0.14 -20.84
C ALA A 58 10.25 -1.20 -20.65
N GLU A 59 10.91 -2.17 -20.02
CA GLU A 59 10.36 -3.48 -19.64
C GLU A 59 10.69 -3.77 -18.18
N LEU A 60 9.67 -4.14 -17.40
CA LEU A 60 9.84 -4.52 -16.00
C LEU A 60 10.30 -5.97 -15.89
N SER A 61 11.18 -6.24 -14.93
CA SER A 61 11.55 -7.60 -14.56
C SER A 61 10.38 -8.34 -13.89
N GLY A 62 10.41 -9.68 -13.92
CA GLY A 62 9.42 -10.50 -13.21
C GLY A 62 9.36 -10.18 -11.70
N ALA A 63 10.51 -9.88 -11.08
CA ALA A 63 10.57 -9.51 -9.67
C ALA A 63 9.91 -8.16 -9.36
N GLN A 64 10.03 -7.16 -10.27
CA GLN A 64 9.30 -5.90 -10.15
C GLN A 64 7.79 -6.11 -10.29
N VAL A 65 7.36 -6.92 -11.28
CA VAL A 65 5.94 -7.24 -11.45
C VAL A 65 5.37 -7.93 -10.22
N GLU A 66 6.07 -8.95 -9.70
CA GLU A 66 5.67 -9.65 -8.48
C GLU A 66 5.59 -8.70 -7.27
N TYR A 67 6.60 -7.85 -7.08
CA TYR A 67 6.61 -6.83 -6.03
C TYR A 67 5.39 -5.90 -6.11
N ALA A 68 5.08 -5.39 -7.31
CA ALA A 68 3.93 -4.51 -7.52
C ALA A 68 2.59 -5.22 -7.23
N CYS A 69 2.46 -6.49 -7.64
CA CYS A 69 1.28 -7.30 -7.34
C CYS A 69 1.11 -7.55 -5.83
N ILE A 70 2.20 -7.80 -5.12
CA ILE A 70 2.21 -7.96 -3.65
C ILE A 70 1.72 -6.67 -2.98
N ASP A 71 2.24 -5.51 -3.38
CA ASP A 71 1.82 -4.21 -2.84
C ASP A 71 0.35 -3.90 -3.15
N ALA A 72 -0.13 -4.22 -4.35
CA ALA A 72 -1.53 -4.07 -4.73
C ALA A 72 -2.45 -4.98 -3.88
N TYR A 73 -2.09 -6.24 -3.71
CA TYR A 73 -2.87 -7.20 -2.91
C TYR A 73 -2.91 -6.82 -1.43
N ALA A 74 -1.77 -6.42 -0.86
CA ALA A 74 -1.71 -5.95 0.52
C ALA A 74 -2.62 -4.72 0.72
N SER A 75 -2.58 -3.76 -0.20
CA SER A 75 -3.43 -2.56 -0.16
C SER A 75 -4.91 -2.92 -0.23
N PHE A 76 -5.29 -3.85 -1.12
CA PHE A 76 -6.65 -4.35 -1.22
C PHE A 76 -7.13 -4.99 0.09
N ARG A 77 -6.32 -5.87 0.69
CA ARG A 77 -6.69 -6.58 1.93
C ARG A 77 -6.84 -5.62 3.11
N VAL A 78 -5.94 -4.65 3.25
CA VAL A 78 -6.04 -3.60 4.27
C VAL A 78 -7.27 -2.73 4.04
N GLY A 79 -7.51 -2.29 2.80
CA GLY A 79 -8.68 -1.50 2.43
C GLY A 79 -9.99 -2.24 2.70
N GLN A 80 -10.07 -3.54 2.37
CA GLN A 80 -11.22 -4.38 2.69
C GLN A 80 -11.51 -4.40 4.19
N ALA A 81 -10.50 -4.63 5.04
CA ALA A 81 -10.66 -4.66 6.49
C ALA A 81 -11.05 -3.30 7.10
N LEU A 82 -10.62 -2.20 6.48
CA LEU A 82 -10.90 -0.84 6.96
C LEU A 82 -12.26 -0.30 6.50
N ILE A 83 -12.59 -0.46 5.23
CA ILE A 83 -13.70 0.22 4.55
C ILE A 83 -14.96 -0.64 4.50
N LEU A 84 -14.81 -1.94 4.19
CA LEU A 84 -15.96 -2.83 4.01
C LEU A 84 -16.41 -3.49 5.33
N GLY A 85 -15.57 -3.39 6.37
CA GLY A 85 -15.72 -4.17 7.60
C GLY A 85 -15.27 -5.60 7.39
N ALA A 86 -14.53 -6.13 8.37
CA ALA A 86 -14.26 -7.57 8.47
C ALA A 86 -15.41 -8.24 9.24
#